data_AF-W9Z923-F1
#
_entry.id   AF-W9Z923-F1
#
_cell.length_a   1.000
_cell.length_b   1.000
_cell.length_c   1.000
_cell.angle_alpha   90.00
_cell.angle_beta   90.00
_cell.angle_gamma   90.00
#
_symmetry.space_group_name_H-M   'P 1'
#
loop_
_entity.id
_entity.type
_entity.pdbx_description
1 polymer ?
#
loop_
_entity_poly.entity_id
_entity_poly.type
_entity_poly.pdbx_seq_one_letter_code
_entity_poly.pdbx_strand_id
1 'polypeptide(L)'
;MKSIVESLNSQSDIFSSPVIWKPISFFDDKDPERKTSDSFIRSVLDQILGDSRCASVIRYLDFDPSKIPGTEKSLWECFQTIVKRSRGIIFQLVIDAMDEALRHNENPSTILDKLRDLVESDASGRVRMLLSHREQSPYGFLQRTDAAVISIDNENTRKNVDEFVQMKVRSSLQESKLSLSMASTIEAKIVKKAQGNFLFATLAWKQFSNGTVQWTRDKIKASFTGLDKTSDDLVDFYCQFLSNISSRYRQKAKIAFTILRLWKESISPTQLATMAVRVDMEGIEQDEDLEELKAQAADFEEYLVQACEYMVKIDNNSVQFVHVSVKDMLSMSLDTHSPRNQSIISELTVSNSEGQSIMLNICLKTMHLERRSPESWLETYGAMTEALRSLRETFSGLVTNHEQLTRIDELTNSHVDSMSKTSCLAYAVRNWFQHYKEASPSVEQDVKIINFLSTMNGCLCYLLWYQLPTKDDGGKCRTFPGILLLICHWRVLGR
;
A
#
# COMPACT_ATOMS: atom_id res chain seq x y z
N MET A 1 16.26 -6.79 1.14
CA MET A 1 15.83 -7.37 -0.15
C MET A 1 15.97 -6.39 -1.32
N LYS A 2 15.50 -5.12 -1.24
CA LYS A 2 15.64 -4.12 -2.32
C LYS A 2 17.06 -4.00 -2.91
N SER A 3 18.09 -3.84 -2.06
CA SER A 3 19.49 -3.76 -2.52
C SER A 3 20.01 -5.02 -3.20
N ILE A 4 19.45 -6.20 -2.87
CA ILE A 4 19.78 -7.46 -3.56
C ILE A 4 19.23 -7.40 -4.98
N VAL A 5 17.98 -6.97 -5.17
CA VAL A 5 17.38 -6.82 -6.49
C VAL A 5 18.12 -5.78 -7.33
N GLU A 6 18.49 -4.64 -6.74
CA GLU A 6 19.33 -3.63 -7.42
C GLU A 6 20.68 -4.21 -7.86
N SER A 7 21.33 -5.02 -7.01
CA SER A 7 22.57 -5.72 -7.36
C SER A 7 22.36 -6.80 -8.43
N LEU A 8 21.24 -7.52 -8.44
CA LEU A 8 20.95 -8.54 -9.44
C LEU A 8 20.64 -7.89 -10.80
N ASN A 9 19.89 -6.78 -10.80
CA ASN A 9 19.63 -6.00 -12.00
C ASN A 9 20.93 -5.47 -12.61
N SER A 10 21.81 -4.86 -11.80
CA SER A 10 23.09 -4.34 -12.31
C SER A 10 24.01 -5.44 -12.86
N GLN A 11 24.00 -6.64 -12.27
CA GLN A 11 24.73 -7.79 -12.81
C GLN A 11 24.09 -8.33 -14.10
N SER A 12 22.76 -8.26 -14.24
CA SER A 12 22.05 -8.71 -15.43
C SER A 12 22.29 -7.84 -16.67
N ASP A 13 22.64 -6.56 -16.47
CA ASP A 13 22.87 -5.59 -17.53
C ASP A 13 24.28 -5.68 -18.15
N ILE A 14 25.09 -6.64 -17.70
CA ILE A 14 26.41 -6.90 -18.27
C ILE A 14 26.23 -7.60 -19.62
N PHE A 15 26.26 -6.82 -20.71
CA PHE A 15 25.99 -7.19 -22.11
C PHE A 15 26.82 -8.34 -22.73
N SER A 16 27.78 -8.93 -22.01
CA SER A 16 28.72 -9.92 -22.55
C SER A 16 28.42 -11.37 -22.19
N SER A 17 27.39 -11.65 -21.39
CA SER A 17 27.02 -13.02 -21.03
C SER A 17 26.16 -13.70 -22.12
N PRO A 18 26.48 -14.92 -22.55
CA PRO A 18 25.61 -15.71 -23.45
C PRO A 18 24.32 -16.20 -22.75
N VAL A 19 24.25 -16.03 -21.43
CA VAL A 19 23.10 -16.36 -20.60
C VAL A 19 22.44 -15.08 -20.09
N ILE A 20 21.14 -14.95 -20.32
CA ILE A 20 20.32 -13.87 -19.79
C ILE A 20 19.99 -14.21 -18.34
N TRP A 21 20.40 -13.36 -17.42
CA TRP A 21 19.96 -13.41 -16.03
C TRP A 21 18.74 -12.53 -15.90
N LYS A 22 17.61 -13.08 -15.48
CA LYS A 22 16.35 -12.34 -15.34
C LYS A 22 15.96 -12.27 -13.87
N PRO A 23 16.30 -11.16 -13.17
CA PRO A 23 15.76 -10.87 -11.86
C PRO A 23 14.25 -10.64 -11.97
N ILE A 24 13.51 -11.28 -11.10
CA ILE A 24 12.05 -11.14 -10.95
C ILE A 24 11.82 -10.90 -9.48
N SER A 25 11.14 -9.81 -9.17
CA SER A 25 10.94 -9.41 -7.78
C SER A 25 9.47 -9.24 -7.48
N PHE A 26 9.07 -9.71 -6.30
CA PHE A 26 7.71 -9.53 -5.80
C PHE A 26 7.80 -9.02 -4.36
N PHE A 27 7.34 -7.78 -4.19
CA PHE A 27 7.27 -7.04 -2.94
C PHE A 27 5.84 -6.52 -2.84
N ASP A 28 4.96 -7.10 -2.02
CA ASP A 28 3.60 -6.56 -1.92
C ASP A 28 3.09 -6.48 -0.48
N ASP A 29 3.48 -5.38 0.19
CA ASP A 29 2.92 -4.97 1.48
C ASP A 29 1.75 -3.99 1.30
N LYS A 30 1.49 -3.55 0.06
CA LYS A 30 0.65 -2.38 -0.24
C LYS A 30 -0.82 -2.77 -0.46
N ASP A 31 -1.09 -3.83 -1.22
CA ASP A 31 -2.46 -4.24 -1.55
C ASP A 31 -2.73 -5.70 -1.10
N PRO A 32 -3.51 -5.91 -0.02
CA PRO A 32 -3.88 -7.25 0.44
C PRO A 32 -4.58 -8.10 -0.62
N GLU A 33 -5.31 -7.50 -1.57
CA GLU A 33 -6.01 -8.23 -2.63
C GLU A 33 -5.06 -8.75 -3.72
N ARG A 34 -3.85 -8.17 -3.81
CA ARG A 34 -2.79 -8.62 -4.70
C ARG A 34 -1.88 -9.68 -4.07
N LYS A 35 -2.14 -10.05 -2.81
CA LYS A 35 -1.50 -11.19 -2.11
C LYS A 35 -2.11 -12.54 -2.51
N THR A 36 -2.51 -12.68 -3.77
CA THR A 36 -3.08 -13.91 -4.34
C THR A 36 -2.06 -14.58 -5.24
N SER A 37 -2.13 -15.90 -5.37
CA SER A 37 -1.24 -16.61 -6.28
C SER A 37 -1.48 -16.23 -7.76
N ASP A 38 -2.68 -15.77 -8.13
CA ASP A 38 -2.99 -15.22 -9.45
C ASP A 38 -2.26 -13.88 -9.68
N SER A 39 -2.34 -12.95 -8.73
CA SER A 39 -1.64 -11.66 -8.83
C SER A 39 -0.12 -11.82 -8.88
N PHE A 40 0.41 -12.76 -8.08
CA PHE A 40 1.83 -13.13 -8.13
C PHE A 40 2.24 -13.59 -9.53
N ILE A 41 1.56 -14.61 -10.07
CA ILE A 41 1.99 -15.20 -11.35
C ILE A 41 1.80 -14.23 -12.52
N ARG A 42 0.77 -13.38 -12.49
CA ARG A 42 0.62 -12.28 -13.45
C ARG A 42 1.80 -11.32 -13.40
N SER A 43 2.22 -10.90 -12.21
CA SER A 43 3.38 -10.01 -12.04
C SER A 43 4.68 -10.66 -12.54
N VAL A 44 4.89 -11.95 -12.26
CA VAL A 44 6.05 -12.71 -12.75
C VAL A 44 6.07 -12.73 -14.28
N LEU A 45 4.95 -13.10 -14.91
CA LEU A 45 4.84 -13.16 -16.36
C LEU A 45 5.00 -11.79 -17.01
N ASP A 46 4.39 -10.75 -16.44
CA ASP A 46 4.53 -9.36 -16.90
C ASP A 46 5.99 -8.90 -16.87
N GLN A 47 6.72 -9.14 -15.78
CA GLN A 47 8.15 -8.82 -15.69
C GLN A 47 9.02 -9.57 -16.70
N ILE A 48 8.67 -10.81 -17.05
CA ILE A 48 9.38 -11.61 -18.07
C ILE A 48 9.06 -11.08 -19.47
N LEU A 49 7.78 -10.89 -19.79
CA LEU A 49 7.34 -10.52 -21.14
C LEU A 49 7.61 -9.04 -21.46
N GLY A 50 7.61 -8.17 -20.45
CA GLY A 50 7.97 -6.75 -20.58
C GLY A 50 9.47 -6.50 -20.77
N ASP A 51 10.33 -7.50 -20.52
CA ASP A 51 11.77 -7.39 -20.76
C ASP A 51 12.08 -7.75 -22.21
N SER A 52 12.59 -6.78 -22.99
CA SER A 52 12.88 -6.95 -24.41
C SER A 52 13.87 -8.09 -24.69
N ARG A 53 14.77 -8.41 -23.75
CA ARG A 53 15.71 -9.53 -23.86
C ARG A 53 15.00 -10.88 -23.75
N CYS A 54 13.89 -10.91 -23.02
CA CYS A 54 13.08 -12.11 -22.78
C CYS A 54 11.83 -12.17 -23.67
N ALA A 55 11.43 -11.10 -24.35
CA ALA A 55 10.18 -11.02 -25.12
C ALA A 55 9.98 -12.18 -26.11
N SER A 56 11.07 -12.73 -26.67
CA SER A 56 11.02 -13.88 -27.58
C SER A 56 10.46 -15.17 -26.95
N VAL A 57 10.39 -15.28 -25.62
CA VAL A 57 9.79 -16.43 -24.93
C VAL A 57 8.29 -16.55 -25.17
N ILE A 58 7.63 -15.47 -25.60
CA ILE A 58 6.21 -15.49 -25.95
C ILE A 58 5.88 -16.55 -27.01
N ARG A 59 6.82 -16.86 -27.91
CA ARG A 59 6.67 -17.89 -28.94
C ARG A 59 6.51 -19.32 -28.38
N TYR A 60 6.90 -19.53 -27.12
CA TYR A 60 6.75 -20.83 -26.46
C TYR A 60 5.36 -21.04 -25.90
N LEU A 61 4.60 -19.97 -25.80
CA LEU A 61 3.25 -19.97 -25.32
C LEU A 61 2.32 -20.26 -26.51
N ASP A 62 1.85 -21.50 -26.62
CA ASP A 62 0.84 -21.90 -27.61
C ASP A 62 -0.53 -21.30 -27.21
N PHE A 63 -0.65 -19.97 -27.30
CA PHE A 63 -1.91 -19.27 -27.04
C PHE A 63 -2.62 -18.90 -28.33
N ASP A 64 -3.90 -19.25 -28.36
CA ASP A 64 -4.88 -18.52 -29.16
C ASP A 64 -5.11 -17.16 -28.48
N PRO A 65 -4.77 -16.03 -29.11
CA PRO A 65 -4.96 -14.70 -28.52
C PRO A 65 -6.43 -14.40 -28.15
N SER A 66 -7.39 -15.14 -28.73
CA SER A 66 -8.81 -15.03 -28.39
C SER A 66 -9.21 -15.76 -27.10
N LYS A 67 -8.32 -16.60 -26.56
CA LYS A 67 -8.48 -17.33 -25.30
C LYS A 67 -7.37 -16.93 -24.34
N ILE A 68 -7.50 -15.72 -23.78
CA ILE A 68 -6.64 -15.29 -22.68
C ILE A 68 -6.70 -16.38 -21.60
N PRO A 69 -5.55 -16.89 -21.10
CA PRO A 69 -5.53 -17.78 -19.95
C PRO A 69 -6.07 -17.03 -18.73
N GLY A 70 -7.40 -17.05 -18.57
CA GLY A 70 -8.09 -16.31 -17.51
C GLY A 70 -8.02 -17.00 -16.16
N THR A 71 -7.55 -18.26 -16.13
CA THR A 71 -7.42 -19.03 -14.89
C THR A 71 -5.98 -19.04 -14.42
N GLU A 72 -5.81 -18.90 -13.10
CA GLU A 72 -4.52 -18.98 -12.41
C GLU A 72 -3.70 -20.21 -12.83
N LYS A 73 -4.35 -21.37 -12.96
CA LYS A 73 -3.72 -22.62 -13.39
C LYS A 73 -3.01 -22.47 -14.74
N SER A 74 -3.71 -21.89 -15.72
CA SER A 74 -3.15 -21.67 -17.06
C SER A 74 -1.95 -20.72 -17.01
N LEU A 75 -1.94 -19.70 -16.15
CA LEU A 75 -0.81 -18.79 -15.98
C LEU A 75 0.43 -19.51 -15.42
N TRP A 76 0.25 -20.40 -14.45
CA TRP A 76 1.34 -21.24 -13.95
C TRP A 76 1.88 -22.19 -15.02
N GLU A 77 1.00 -22.77 -15.83
CA GLU A 77 1.39 -23.60 -16.98
C GLU A 77 2.19 -22.79 -18.03
N CYS A 78 1.83 -21.52 -18.26
CA CYS A 78 2.64 -20.60 -19.09
C CYS A 78 4.06 -20.51 -18.55
N PHE A 79 4.17 -20.21 -17.26
CA PHE A 79 5.45 -19.94 -16.64
C PHE A 79 6.34 -21.18 -16.63
N GLN A 80 5.78 -22.35 -16.28
CA GLN A 80 6.48 -23.63 -16.40
C GLN A 80 6.94 -23.91 -17.82
N THR A 81 6.13 -23.59 -18.82
CA THR A 81 6.49 -23.77 -20.24
C THR A 81 7.63 -22.84 -20.65
N ILE A 82 7.58 -21.57 -20.25
CA ILE A 82 8.65 -20.59 -20.47
C ILE A 82 9.94 -21.10 -19.83
N VAL A 83 9.90 -21.49 -18.56
CA VAL A 83 11.06 -22.03 -17.84
C VAL A 83 11.63 -23.23 -18.58
N LYS A 84 10.80 -24.21 -18.97
CA LYS A 84 11.25 -25.43 -19.66
C LYS A 84 11.85 -25.15 -21.05
N ARG A 85 11.27 -24.26 -21.85
CA ARG A 85 11.65 -24.03 -23.25
C ARG A 85 12.73 -22.95 -23.44
N SER A 86 12.92 -22.05 -22.47
CA SER A 86 13.87 -20.93 -22.58
C SER A 86 15.31 -21.35 -22.30
N ARG A 87 15.99 -21.89 -23.31
CA ARG A 87 17.43 -22.18 -23.22
C ARG A 87 18.21 -20.88 -23.19
N GLY A 88 19.16 -20.75 -22.26
CA GLY A 88 19.99 -19.56 -22.11
C GLY A 88 19.40 -18.44 -21.25
N ILE A 89 18.31 -18.69 -20.53
CA ILE A 89 17.75 -17.75 -19.53
C ILE A 89 17.78 -18.41 -18.16
N ILE A 90 18.27 -17.68 -17.15
CA ILE A 90 18.21 -18.04 -15.73
C ILE A 90 17.26 -17.05 -15.06
N PHE A 91 16.18 -17.55 -14.47
CA PHE A 91 15.18 -16.78 -13.75
C PHE A 91 15.56 -16.72 -12.26
N GLN A 92 15.78 -15.51 -11.74
CA GLN A 92 16.16 -15.26 -10.35
C GLN A 92 14.98 -14.61 -9.62
N LEU A 93 14.19 -15.41 -8.93
CA LEU A 93 13.03 -14.93 -8.19
C LEU A 93 13.47 -14.47 -6.79
N VAL A 94 13.17 -13.22 -6.47
CA VAL A 94 13.37 -12.62 -5.15
C VAL A 94 11.99 -12.29 -4.59
N ILE A 95 11.53 -13.07 -3.62
CA ILE A 95 10.20 -12.92 -3.04
C ILE A 95 10.35 -12.52 -1.58
N ASP A 96 9.85 -11.32 -1.25
CA ASP A 96 9.93 -10.76 0.09
C ASP A 96 8.65 -11.04 0.88
N ALA A 97 8.78 -11.24 2.19
CA ALA A 97 7.69 -11.44 3.14
C ALA A 97 6.66 -12.50 2.70
N MET A 98 7.13 -13.71 2.38
CA MET A 98 6.29 -14.82 1.92
C MET A 98 5.15 -15.14 2.90
N ASP A 99 5.33 -14.91 4.21
CA ASP A 99 4.29 -15.12 5.21
C ASP A 99 3.02 -14.31 4.92
N GLU A 100 3.15 -13.15 4.26
CA GLU A 100 2.03 -12.29 3.95
C GLU A 100 1.13 -12.85 2.84
N ALA A 101 1.70 -13.57 1.87
CA ALA A 101 0.97 -14.25 0.81
C ALA A 101 0.25 -15.53 1.30
N LEU A 102 0.60 -16.02 2.48
CA LEU A 102 0.03 -17.25 3.06
C LEU A 102 -1.19 -16.98 3.95
N ARG A 103 -1.38 -15.74 4.46
CA ARG A 103 -2.43 -15.41 5.44
C ARG A 103 -3.87 -15.56 4.92
N HIS A 104 -4.07 -15.61 3.60
CA HIS A 104 -5.40 -15.58 2.99
C HIS A 104 -5.80 -16.87 2.24
N ASN A 105 -4.97 -17.91 2.27
CA ASN A 105 -5.23 -19.14 1.51
C ASN A 105 -5.68 -20.29 2.44
N GLU A 106 -7.00 -20.48 2.58
CA GLU A 106 -7.62 -21.60 3.32
C GLU A 106 -7.74 -22.90 2.48
N ASN A 107 -7.10 -23.01 1.30
CA ASN A 107 -7.33 -24.11 0.32
C ASN A 107 -6.02 -24.63 -0.35
N PRO A 108 -6.02 -25.79 -1.05
CA PRO A 108 -5.07 -26.90 -0.78
C PRO A 108 -3.77 -26.91 -1.60
N SER A 109 -3.46 -25.85 -2.35
CA SER A 109 -2.13 -25.66 -2.92
C SER A 109 -1.73 -24.20 -2.77
N THR A 110 -0.88 -23.92 -1.79
CA THR A 110 -0.35 -22.58 -1.56
C THR A 110 0.57 -22.17 -2.72
N ILE A 111 0.81 -20.87 -2.87
CA ILE A 111 1.85 -20.35 -3.76
C ILE A 111 3.20 -21.06 -3.56
N LEU A 112 3.52 -21.42 -2.30
CA LEU A 112 4.73 -22.17 -1.96
C LEU A 112 4.77 -23.55 -2.61
N ASP A 113 3.63 -24.26 -2.65
CA ASP A 113 3.57 -25.58 -3.27
C ASP A 113 3.86 -25.49 -4.77
N LYS A 114 3.32 -24.46 -5.44
CA LYS A 114 3.56 -24.24 -6.88
C LYS A 114 4.99 -23.81 -7.18
N LEU A 115 5.60 -22.99 -6.32
CA LEU A 115 7.01 -22.62 -6.41
C LEU A 115 7.92 -23.84 -6.19
N ARG A 116 7.58 -24.70 -5.23
CA ARG A 116 8.29 -25.96 -4.98
C ARG A 116 8.22 -26.87 -6.20
N ASP A 117 7.01 -27.11 -6.74
CA ASP A 117 6.81 -27.94 -7.94
C ASP A 117 7.58 -27.38 -9.16
N LEU A 118 7.69 -26.06 -9.26
CA LEU A 118 8.48 -25.41 -10.32
C LEU A 118 9.98 -25.72 -10.19
N VAL A 119 10.54 -25.63 -8.98
CA VAL A 119 11.96 -25.95 -8.74
C VAL A 119 12.22 -27.44 -8.94
N GLU A 120 11.36 -28.31 -8.40
CA GLU A 120 11.49 -29.76 -8.55
C GLU A 120 11.40 -30.21 -10.02
N SER A 121 10.55 -29.56 -10.82
CA SER A 121 10.40 -29.87 -12.25
C SER A 121 11.47 -29.24 -13.14
N ASP A 122 12.30 -28.34 -12.61
CA ASP A 122 13.39 -27.70 -13.34
C ASP A 122 14.72 -28.48 -13.20
N ALA A 123 14.80 -29.61 -13.90
CA ALA A 123 16.02 -30.40 -13.99
C ALA A 123 17.25 -29.64 -14.55
N SER A 124 17.04 -28.46 -15.14
CA SER A 124 18.09 -27.63 -15.73
C SER A 124 18.66 -26.56 -14.79
N GLY A 125 18.10 -26.38 -13.59
CA GLY A 125 18.59 -25.39 -12.62
C GLY A 125 18.55 -23.94 -13.13
N ARG A 126 17.59 -23.62 -14.01
CA ARG A 126 17.33 -22.28 -14.55
C ARG A 126 16.56 -21.40 -13.58
N VAL A 127 15.85 -21.97 -12.62
CA VAL A 127 15.11 -21.25 -11.60
C VAL A 127 15.93 -21.19 -10.33
N ARG A 128 16.21 -19.97 -9.87
CA ARG A 128 16.88 -19.69 -8.60
C ARG A 128 15.95 -18.82 -7.77
N MET A 129 15.80 -19.15 -6.50
CA MET A 129 14.88 -18.44 -5.60
C MET A 129 15.60 -17.94 -4.37
N LEU A 130 15.26 -16.72 -3.96
CA LEU A 130 15.54 -16.16 -2.64
C LEU A 130 14.21 -15.77 -2.01
N LEU A 131 13.88 -16.39 -0.88
CA LEU A 131 12.63 -16.19 -0.16
C LEU A 131 12.95 -15.60 1.22
N SER A 132 12.21 -14.59 1.66
CA SER A 132 12.20 -14.16 3.06
C SER A 132 10.87 -14.51 3.72
N HIS A 133 10.90 -14.84 5.01
CA HIS A 133 9.75 -15.24 5.81
C HIS A 133 10.03 -14.92 7.28
N ARG A 134 9.03 -14.43 8.03
CA ARG A 134 9.23 -14.03 9.45
C ARG A 134 9.39 -15.22 10.40
N GLU A 135 8.63 -16.28 10.19
CA GLU A 135 8.72 -17.50 11.01
C GLU A 135 9.69 -18.51 10.38
N GLN A 136 10.15 -19.50 11.15
CA GLN A 136 10.85 -20.63 10.53
C GLN A 136 9.95 -21.26 9.48
N SER A 137 10.52 -21.51 8.29
CA SER A 137 9.80 -21.97 7.10
C SER A 137 8.82 -23.08 7.46
N PRO A 138 7.56 -23.03 6.98
CA PRO A 138 6.65 -24.16 7.12
C PRO A 138 7.36 -25.39 6.57
N TYR A 139 7.49 -26.41 7.41
CA TYR A 139 8.43 -27.54 7.36
C TYR A 139 8.49 -28.38 6.05
N GLY A 140 7.81 -27.99 4.96
CA GLY A 140 7.73 -28.71 3.70
C GLY A 140 8.60 -28.22 2.53
N PHE A 141 9.16 -27.00 2.54
CA PHE A 141 9.99 -26.52 1.42
C PHE A 141 11.39 -27.16 1.43
N LEU A 142 11.98 -27.29 2.63
CA LEU A 142 13.34 -27.77 2.84
C LEU A 142 13.50 -29.29 2.67
N GLN A 143 12.41 -30.07 2.76
CA GLN A 143 12.50 -31.53 2.70
C GLN A 143 12.76 -32.07 1.29
N ARG A 144 12.55 -31.25 0.25
CA ARG A 144 12.59 -31.68 -1.15
C ARG A 144 13.46 -30.83 -2.06
N THR A 145 14.03 -29.74 -1.56
CA THR A 145 14.88 -28.83 -2.32
C THR A 145 16.24 -28.66 -1.63
N ASP A 146 17.30 -28.48 -2.41
CA ASP A 146 18.64 -28.15 -1.91
C ASP A 146 18.69 -26.65 -1.55
N ALA A 147 18.01 -26.31 -0.44
CA ALA A 147 17.81 -24.95 0.00
C ALA A 147 18.79 -24.59 1.12
N ALA A 148 19.60 -23.54 0.88
CA ALA A 148 20.38 -22.91 1.93
C ALA A 148 19.46 -22.01 2.79
N VAL A 149 19.57 -22.14 4.11
CA VAL A 149 18.81 -21.33 5.07
C VAL A 149 19.74 -20.35 5.77
N ILE A 150 19.42 -19.06 5.70
CA ILE A 150 20.09 -18.01 6.45
C ILE A 150 19.14 -17.58 7.58
N SER A 151 19.45 -17.96 8.82
CA SER A 151 18.72 -17.47 10.00
C SER A 151 19.13 -16.04 10.30
N ILE A 152 18.15 -15.13 10.34
CA ILE A 152 18.35 -13.75 10.79
C ILE A 152 17.55 -13.61 12.10
N ASP A 153 18.20 -13.95 13.20
CA ASP A 153 17.64 -13.82 14.54
C ASP A 153 18.45 -12.82 15.38
N ASN A 154 17.85 -12.37 16.48
CA ASN A 154 18.40 -11.36 17.37
C ASN A 154 19.76 -11.75 17.99
N GLU A 155 20.07 -13.04 18.08
CA GLU A 155 21.35 -13.50 18.62
C GLU A 155 22.46 -13.33 17.58
N ASN A 156 22.20 -13.78 16.36
CA ASN A 156 23.13 -13.71 15.24
C ASN A 156 23.36 -12.28 14.73
N THR A 157 22.36 -11.40 14.83
CA THR A 157 22.47 -9.99 14.39
C THR A 157 23.04 -9.04 15.44
N ARG A 158 23.22 -9.48 16.69
CA ARG A 158 23.58 -8.59 17.81
C ARG A 158 24.80 -7.72 17.52
N LYS A 159 25.89 -8.32 17.03
CA LYS A 159 27.12 -7.59 16.71
C LYS A 159 26.90 -6.53 15.62
N ASN A 160 26.13 -6.85 14.58
CA ASN A 160 25.85 -5.89 13.52
C ASN A 160 24.95 -4.75 14.00
N VAL A 161 24.02 -5.02 14.93
CA VAL A 161 23.22 -3.98 15.58
C VAL A 161 24.10 -3.08 16.45
N ASP A 162 25.05 -3.64 17.20
CA ASP A 162 25.99 -2.86 18.00
C ASP A 162 26.81 -1.90 17.12
N GLU A 163 27.36 -2.42 16.02
CA GLU A 163 28.11 -1.63 15.04
C GLU A 163 27.24 -0.53 14.39
N PHE A 164 25.99 -0.87 14.04
CA PHE A 164 25.01 0.08 13.50
C PHE A 164 24.71 1.20 14.50
N VAL A 165 24.45 0.87 15.77
CA VAL A 165 24.17 1.86 16.82
C VAL A 165 25.38 2.75 17.03
N GLN A 166 26.59 2.19 17.13
CA GLN A 166 27.81 2.97 17.28
C GLN A 166 28.01 3.94 16.12
N MET A 167 27.87 3.48 14.88
CA MET A 167 27.95 4.33 13.70
C MET A 167 26.92 5.45 13.75
N LYS A 168 25.66 5.12 14.05
CA LYS A 168 24.55 6.08 14.07
C LYS A 168 24.75 7.13 15.16
N VAL A 169 24.98 6.72 16.40
CA VAL A 169 25.20 7.62 17.55
C VAL A 169 26.41 8.52 17.28
N ARG A 170 27.55 7.95 16.89
CA ARG A 170 28.76 8.75 16.66
C ARG A 170 28.57 9.77 15.55
N SER A 171 28.01 9.36 14.41
CA SER A 171 27.76 10.27 13.28
C SER A 171 26.87 11.46 13.68
N SER A 172 25.83 11.24 14.48
CA SER A 172 24.93 12.29 14.92
C SER A 172 25.50 13.16 16.06
N LEU A 173 26.53 12.69 16.75
CA LEU A 173 27.20 13.42 17.81
C LEU A 173 28.49 14.11 17.36
N GLN A 174 28.93 13.95 16.10
CA GLN A 174 30.16 14.54 15.58
C GLN A 174 30.22 16.07 15.75
N GLU A 175 29.09 16.75 15.56
CA GLU A 175 28.99 18.21 15.71
C GLU A 175 28.81 18.65 17.17
N SER A 176 28.51 17.70 18.07
CA SER A 176 28.31 17.97 19.48
C SER A 176 29.64 17.85 20.25
N LYS A 177 29.92 18.79 21.16
CA LYS A 177 31.12 18.75 22.03
C LYS A 177 31.00 17.71 23.16
N LEU A 178 30.35 16.58 22.92
CA LEU A 178 30.17 15.52 23.90
C LEU A 178 31.44 14.68 24.06
N SER A 179 31.67 14.19 25.27
CA SER A 179 32.78 13.27 25.52
C SER A 179 32.50 11.89 24.92
N LEU A 180 33.57 11.20 24.51
CA LEU A 180 33.50 9.80 24.05
C LEU A 180 32.84 8.88 25.09
N SER A 181 33.04 9.16 26.38
CA SER A 181 32.39 8.42 27.47
C SER A 181 30.87 8.57 27.46
N MET A 182 30.35 9.77 27.14
CA MET A 182 28.91 10.00 27.06
C MET A 182 28.32 9.31 25.83
N ALA A 183 28.99 9.39 24.68
CA ALA A 183 28.60 8.66 23.47
C ALA A 183 28.53 7.15 23.74
N SER A 184 29.54 6.58 24.40
CA SER A 184 29.57 5.16 24.78
C SER A 184 28.42 4.77 25.72
N THR A 185 28.02 5.68 26.63
CA THR A 185 26.88 5.46 27.53
C THR A 185 25.55 5.43 26.76
N ILE A 186 25.41 6.32 25.76
CA ILE A 186 24.24 6.38 24.88
C ILE A 186 24.17 5.10 24.03
N GLU A 187 25.28 4.72 23.40
CA GLU A 187 25.44 3.48 22.61
C GLU A 187 24.99 2.26 23.42
N ALA A 188 25.55 2.06 24.61
CA ALA A 188 25.25 0.92 25.47
C ALA A 188 23.75 0.83 25.84
N LYS A 189 23.10 1.99 26.06
CA LYS A 189 21.69 2.02 26.44
C LYS A 189 20.76 1.67 25.28
N ILE A 190 21.08 2.17 24.08
CA ILE A 190 20.33 1.85 22.87
C ILE A 190 20.52 0.39 22.50
N VAL A 191 21.75 -0.13 22.54
CA VAL A 191 22.05 -1.55 22.31
C VAL A 191 21.24 -2.44 23.25
N LYS A 192 21.22 -2.10 24.55
CA LYS A 192 20.43 -2.84 25.54
C LYS A 192 18.95 -2.87 25.18
N LYS A 193 18.40 -1.75 24.72
CA LYS A 193 17.00 -1.66 24.26
C LYS A 193 16.73 -2.37 22.95
N ALA A 194 17.70 -2.37 22.04
CA ALA A 194 17.58 -2.98 20.73
C ALA A 194 17.49 -4.50 20.80
N GLN A 195 18.13 -5.12 21.80
CA GLN A 195 18.17 -6.58 21.99
C GLN A 195 18.54 -7.34 20.70
N GLY A 196 19.43 -6.78 19.88
CA GLY A 196 19.85 -7.38 18.59
C GLY A 196 18.92 -7.13 17.41
N ASN A 197 17.89 -6.29 17.55
CA ASN A 197 16.95 -5.96 16.48
C ASN A 197 17.18 -4.55 15.91
N PHE A 198 17.35 -4.44 14.58
CA PHE A 198 17.61 -3.17 13.90
C PHE A 198 16.45 -2.16 13.97
N LEU A 199 15.20 -2.63 13.94
CA LEU A 199 14.03 -1.78 14.05
C LEU A 199 13.97 -1.16 15.45
N PHE A 200 14.13 -1.97 16.51
CA PHE A 200 14.20 -1.45 17.87
C PHE A 200 15.37 -0.50 18.07
N ALA A 201 16.56 -0.80 17.55
CA ALA A 201 17.70 0.11 17.59
C ALA A 201 17.37 1.47 16.96
N THR A 202 16.70 1.45 15.80
CA THR A 202 16.29 2.64 15.08
C THR A 202 15.26 3.44 15.87
N LEU A 203 14.21 2.80 16.41
CA LEU A 203 13.17 3.44 17.19
C LEU A 203 13.70 4.00 18.51
N ALA A 204 14.55 3.25 19.23
CA ALA A 204 15.20 3.69 20.46
C ALA A 204 16.10 4.91 20.22
N TRP A 205 16.88 4.91 19.14
CA TRP A 205 17.68 6.08 18.76
C TRP A 205 16.81 7.28 18.40
N LYS A 206 15.76 7.04 17.62
CA LYS A 206 14.79 8.07 17.22
C LYS A 206 14.12 8.71 18.43
N GLN A 207 13.66 7.91 19.40
CA GLN A 207 13.13 8.41 20.68
C GLN A 207 14.18 9.18 21.49
N PHE A 208 15.40 8.64 21.57
CA PHE A 208 16.48 9.27 22.33
C PHE A 208 16.86 10.64 21.75
N SER A 209 16.95 10.73 20.43
CA SER A 209 17.27 11.97 19.70
C SER A 209 16.11 12.95 19.67
N ASN A 210 14.90 12.51 19.37
CA ASN A 210 13.69 13.33 19.29
C ASN A 210 13.92 14.64 18.51
N GLY A 211 14.59 14.56 17.36
CA GLY A 211 14.95 15.72 16.54
C GLY A 211 16.01 16.67 17.13
N THR A 212 16.67 16.30 18.23
CA THR A 212 17.68 17.12 18.89
C THR A 212 18.95 17.19 18.04
N VAL A 213 19.20 18.37 17.48
CA VAL A 213 20.46 18.69 16.78
C VAL A 213 21.53 19.18 17.77
N GLN A 214 21.12 19.94 18.79
CA GLN A 214 22.02 20.49 19.81
C GLN A 214 21.86 19.79 21.16
N TRP A 215 22.90 19.05 21.54
CA TRP A 215 22.94 18.22 22.74
C TRP A 215 23.48 18.96 23.96
N THR A 216 22.66 19.07 25.00
CA THR A 216 23.05 19.53 26.34
C THR A 216 22.95 18.39 27.35
N ARG A 217 23.62 18.49 28.51
CA ARG A 217 23.54 17.46 29.55
C ARG A 217 22.09 17.22 30.02
N ASP A 218 21.30 18.28 30.15
CA ASP A 218 19.91 18.17 30.60
C ASP A 218 19.04 17.45 29.56
N LYS A 219 19.23 17.76 28.26
CA LYS A 219 18.53 17.04 27.18
C LYS A 219 18.89 15.56 27.17
N ILE A 220 20.17 15.22 27.31
CA ILE A 220 20.62 13.82 27.39
C ILE A 220 19.99 13.11 28.58
N LYS A 221 19.96 13.76 29.75
CA LYS A 221 19.33 13.19 30.95
C LYS A 221 17.82 12.99 30.77
N ALA A 222 17.13 13.93 30.13
CA ALA A 222 15.73 13.81 29.78
C ALA A 222 15.48 12.65 28.79
N SER A 223 16.27 12.56 27.72
CA SER A 223 16.22 11.46 26.75
C SER A 223 16.46 10.10 27.40
N PHE A 224 17.43 10.00 28.31
CA PHE A 224 17.67 8.78 29.08
C PHE A 224 16.48 8.37 29.94
N THR A 225 15.84 9.34 30.59
CA THR A 225 14.65 9.11 31.40
C THR A 225 13.48 8.66 30.53
N GLY A 226 13.34 9.25 29.33
CA GLY A 226 12.34 8.86 28.35
C GLY A 226 12.51 7.40 27.90
N LEU A 227 13.75 7.00 27.60
CA LEU A 227 14.07 5.65 27.16
C LEU A 227 13.91 4.59 28.26
N ASP A 228 14.18 4.93 29.53
CA ASP A 228 13.97 4.02 30.67
C ASP A 228 12.50 3.74 30.96
N LYS A 229 11.60 4.66 30.61
CA LYS A 229 10.15 4.51 30.81
C LYS A 229 9.50 3.62 29.76
N THR A 230 10.16 3.40 28.63
CA THR A 230 9.67 2.52 27.56
C THR A 230 9.98 1.09 27.95
N SER A 231 9.07 0.16 27.71
CA SER A 231 9.35 -1.26 27.95
C SER A 231 10.33 -1.80 26.87
N ASP A 232 10.59 -3.10 26.90
CA ASP A 232 11.37 -3.79 25.88
C ASP A 232 10.47 -4.43 24.78
N ASP A 233 9.20 -4.02 24.71
CA ASP A 233 8.22 -4.49 23.72
C ASP A 233 7.93 -3.46 22.62
N LEU A 234 7.74 -3.94 21.39
CA LEU A 234 7.63 -3.10 20.19
C LEU A 234 6.30 -2.32 20.19
N VAL A 235 5.23 -2.95 20.66
CA VAL A 235 3.92 -2.32 20.75
C VAL A 235 3.97 -1.19 21.78
N ASP A 236 4.60 -1.42 22.92
CA ASP A 236 4.80 -0.37 23.94
C ASP A 236 5.57 0.85 23.38
N PHE A 237 6.61 0.64 22.56
CA PHE A 237 7.31 1.73 21.86
C PHE A 237 6.35 2.55 20.99
N TYR A 238 5.57 1.88 20.14
CA TYR A 238 4.60 2.56 19.28
C TYR A 238 3.51 3.27 20.10
N CYS A 239 2.94 2.63 21.12
CA CYS A 239 1.95 3.22 22.00
C CYS A 239 2.46 4.47 22.70
N GLN A 240 3.74 4.52 23.09
CA GLN A 240 4.32 5.75 23.64
C GLN A 240 4.33 6.89 22.62
N PHE A 241 4.72 6.63 21.37
CA PHE A 241 4.64 7.65 20.32
C PHE A 241 3.20 8.08 20.03
N LEU A 242 2.27 7.13 19.96
CA LEU A 242 0.84 7.41 19.79
C LEU A 242 0.28 8.25 20.95
N SER A 243 0.74 8.02 22.18
CA SER A 243 0.32 8.80 23.34
C SER A 243 0.77 10.26 23.31
N ASN A 244 1.84 10.56 22.55
CA ASN A 244 2.34 11.92 22.36
C ASN A 244 1.57 12.68 21.27
N ILE A 245 0.63 12.04 20.57
CA ILE A 245 -0.22 12.74 19.61
C ILE A 245 -1.08 13.75 20.38
N SER A 246 -0.98 15.02 19.97
CA SER A 246 -1.70 16.13 20.57
C SER A 246 -3.20 15.87 20.52
N SER A 247 -3.91 16.18 21.61
CA SER A 247 -5.36 16.01 21.69
C SER A 247 -6.09 16.72 20.54
N ARG A 248 -5.58 17.87 20.09
CA ARG A 248 -6.10 18.63 18.93
C ARG A 248 -6.11 17.83 17.62
N TYR A 249 -5.13 16.94 17.42
CA TYR A 249 -4.97 16.17 16.17
C TYR A 249 -5.29 14.69 16.34
N ARG A 250 -5.67 14.24 17.53
CA ARG A 250 -5.85 12.81 17.83
C ARG A 250 -6.92 12.16 16.97
N GLN A 251 -8.06 12.83 16.78
CA GLN A 251 -9.13 12.35 15.90
C GLN A 251 -8.67 12.34 14.44
N LYS A 252 -8.04 13.42 13.95
CA LYS A 252 -7.48 13.48 12.60
C LYS A 252 -6.43 12.38 12.35
N ALA A 253 -5.60 12.06 13.34
CA ALA A 253 -4.64 10.96 13.27
C ALA A 253 -5.32 9.59 13.20
N LYS A 254 -6.36 9.34 14.01
CA LYS A 254 -7.21 8.13 13.94
C LYS A 254 -7.74 7.93 12.51
N ILE A 255 -8.28 8.99 11.92
CA ILE A 255 -8.82 8.95 10.56
C ILE A 255 -7.70 8.74 9.54
N ALA A 256 -6.58 9.45 9.64
CA ALA A 256 -5.44 9.28 8.74
C ALA A 256 -4.89 7.84 8.76
N PHE A 257 -4.76 7.22 9.95
CA PHE A 257 -4.33 5.83 10.06
C PHE A 257 -5.38 4.85 9.50
N THR A 258 -6.67 5.16 9.66
CA THR A 258 -7.75 4.39 9.05
C THR A 258 -7.68 4.45 7.53
N ILE A 259 -7.48 5.66 6.96
CA ILE A 259 -7.30 5.87 5.53
C ILE A 259 -6.08 5.07 5.06
N LEU A 260 -4.90 5.26 5.66
CA LEU A 260 -3.68 4.54 5.28
C LEU A 260 -3.81 3.01 5.35
N ARG A 261 -4.63 2.49 6.27
CA ARG A 261 -4.89 1.05 6.37
C ARG A 261 -5.74 0.52 5.20
N LEU A 262 -6.73 1.30 4.76
CA LEU A 262 -7.73 0.89 3.77
C LEU A 262 -7.44 1.40 2.35
N TRP A 263 -6.53 2.37 2.21
CA TRP A 263 -6.18 2.97 0.94
C TRP A 263 -5.31 2.02 0.12
N LYS A 264 -5.82 1.61 -1.04
CA LYS A 264 -5.19 0.61 -1.92
C LYS A 264 -4.23 1.21 -2.96
N GLU A 265 -4.16 2.53 -3.06
CA GLU A 265 -3.36 3.26 -4.07
C GLU A 265 -2.20 4.05 -3.42
N SER A 266 -1.43 4.84 -4.17
CA SER A 266 -0.53 5.82 -3.55
C SER A 266 -1.33 7.04 -3.11
N ILE A 267 -1.21 7.45 -1.84
CA ILE A 267 -1.82 8.69 -1.32
C ILE A 267 -0.74 9.72 -1.01
N SER A 268 -0.92 10.97 -1.43
CA SER A 268 -0.01 12.05 -1.06
C SER A 268 -0.27 12.57 0.35
N PRO A 269 0.71 13.24 0.98
CA PRO A 269 0.53 13.86 2.30
C PRO A 269 -0.67 14.81 2.34
N THR A 270 -0.80 15.65 1.31
CA THR A 270 -1.91 16.60 1.17
C THR A 270 -3.26 15.92 0.99
N GLN A 271 -3.35 14.85 0.18
CA GLN A 271 -4.59 14.08 0.02
C GLN A 271 -5.02 13.47 1.35
N LEU A 272 -4.08 12.81 2.05
CA LEU A 272 -4.33 12.18 3.34
C LEU A 272 -4.80 13.20 4.37
N ALA A 273 -4.13 14.35 4.46
CA ALA A 273 -4.46 15.39 5.41
C ALA A 273 -5.84 16.01 5.11
N THR A 274 -6.12 16.29 3.83
CA THR A 274 -7.42 16.82 3.39
C THR A 274 -8.56 15.88 3.77
N MET A 275 -8.41 14.58 3.54
CA MET A 275 -9.43 13.59 3.89
C MET A 275 -9.59 13.42 5.40
N ALA A 276 -8.49 13.45 6.16
CA ALA A 276 -8.50 13.26 7.60
C ALA A 276 -9.24 14.39 8.34
N VAL A 277 -9.05 15.64 7.89
CA VAL A 277 -9.72 16.81 8.47
C VAL A 277 -11.23 16.81 8.19
N ARG A 278 -11.66 16.23 7.07
CA ARG A 278 -13.04 16.28 6.57
C ARG A 278 -14.02 15.39 7.35
N VAL A 279 -13.55 14.38 8.08
CA VAL A 279 -14.43 13.44 8.79
C VAL A 279 -15.19 14.10 9.94
N ASP A 280 -14.61 15.13 10.58
CA ASP A 280 -15.18 15.78 11.76
C ASP A 280 -16.44 16.64 11.48
N MET A 281 -16.84 16.80 10.21
CA MET A 281 -18.00 17.59 9.82
C MET A 281 -19.31 16.78 9.89
N GLU A 282 -20.35 17.28 10.53
CA GLU A 282 -21.66 16.61 10.56
C GLU A 282 -22.41 16.79 9.23
N GLY A 283 -22.85 15.70 8.61
CA GLY A 283 -23.66 15.74 7.38
C GLY A 283 -22.85 15.85 6.08
N ILE A 284 -23.47 15.45 4.96
CA ILE A 284 -22.87 15.51 3.60
C ILE A 284 -23.14 16.88 2.94
N GLU A 285 -24.17 17.60 3.40
CA GLU A 285 -24.73 18.79 2.72
C GLU A 285 -24.22 20.13 3.28
N GLN A 286 -23.27 20.14 4.21
CA GLN A 286 -22.72 21.41 4.70
C GLN A 286 -21.84 22.04 3.61
N ASP A 287 -22.16 23.28 3.22
CA ASP A 287 -21.29 24.08 2.34
C ASP A 287 -19.99 24.37 3.12
N GLU A 288 -18.93 23.63 2.82
CA GLU A 288 -17.60 23.85 3.41
C GLU A 288 -16.88 25.00 2.70
N ASP A 289 -16.24 25.88 3.46
CA ASP A 289 -15.25 26.80 2.90
C ASP A 289 -14.01 26.02 2.49
N LEU A 290 -13.82 25.88 1.18
CA LEU A 290 -12.70 25.14 0.60
C LEU A 290 -11.33 25.73 1.02
N GLU A 291 -11.25 27.04 1.26
CA GLU A 291 -10.01 27.68 1.69
C GLU A 291 -9.72 27.40 3.17
N GLU A 292 -10.74 27.38 4.02
CA GLU A 292 -10.60 26.95 5.41
C GLU A 292 -10.15 25.49 5.48
N LEU A 293 -10.78 24.60 4.69
CA LEU A 293 -10.39 23.19 4.63
C LEU A 293 -8.93 23.02 4.20
N LYS A 294 -8.48 23.75 3.16
CA LYS A 294 -7.09 23.74 2.72
C LYS A 294 -6.13 24.20 3.81
N ALA A 295 -6.49 25.25 4.56
CA ALA A 295 -5.67 25.75 5.66
C ALA A 295 -5.55 24.71 6.79
N GLN A 296 -6.66 24.07 7.17
CA GLN A 296 -6.65 23.01 8.18
C GLN A 296 -5.90 21.75 7.72
N ALA A 297 -6.00 21.41 6.43
CA ALA A 297 -5.26 20.30 5.83
C ALA A 297 -3.75 20.58 5.84
N ALA A 298 -3.32 21.79 5.49
CA ALA A 298 -1.91 22.18 5.53
C ALA A 298 -1.33 22.12 6.96
N ASP A 299 -2.06 22.63 7.95
CA ASP A 299 -1.69 22.55 9.38
C ASP A 299 -1.55 21.09 9.85
N PHE A 300 -2.48 20.21 9.45
CA PHE A 300 -2.40 18.79 9.80
C PHE A 300 -1.34 18.02 9.00
N GLU A 301 -1.08 18.38 7.75
CA GLU A 301 0.00 17.81 6.93
C GLU A 301 1.36 18.06 7.58
N GLU A 302 1.64 19.31 7.99
CA GLU A 302 2.86 19.66 8.71
C GLU A 302 2.99 18.84 10.01
N TYR A 303 1.88 18.72 10.76
CA TYR A 303 1.86 17.88 11.97
C TYR A 303 2.14 16.40 11.67
N LEU A 304 1.57 15.84 10.60
CA LEU A 304 1.76 14.45 10.20
C LEU A 304 3.21 14.17 9.82
N VAL A 305 3.86 15.11 9.14
CA VAL A 305 5.29 15.02 8.79
C VAL A 305 6.18 15.07 10.03
N GLN A 306 5.90 15.98 10.97
CA GLN A 306 6.78 16.25 12.10
C GLN A 306 6.55 15.32 13.29
N ALA A 307 5.29 15.09 13.67
CA ALA A 307 4.93 14.39 14.90
C ALA A 307 4.64 12.90 14.70
N CYS A 308 4.28 12.49 13.48
CA CYS A 308 3.95 11.10 13.16
C CYS A 308 5.06 10.35 12.40
N GLU A 309 6.29 10.89 12.33
CA GLU A 309 7.42 10.30 11.59
C GLU A 309 7.86 8.89 12.04
N TYR A 310 7.34 8.43 13.18
CA TYR A 310 7.55 7.07 13.71
C TYR A 310 6.52 6.08 13.16
N MET A 311 5.37 6.58 12.73
CA MET A 311 4.24 5.81 12.21
C MET A 311 4.21 5.86 10.69
N VAL A 312 4.46 7.02 10.10
CA VAL A 312 4.35 7.27 8.67
C VAL A 312 5.67 7.74 8.07
N LYS A 313 5.94 7.32 6.83
CA LYS A 313 7.04 7.79 6.00
C LYS A 313 6.47 8.34 4.70
N ILE A 314 7.19 9.30 4.12
CA ILE A 314 6.88 9.86 2.81
C ILE A 314 7.99 9.43 1.86
N ASP A 315 7.62 8.70 0.82
CA ASP A 315 8.53 8.24 -0.24
C ASP A 315 7.90 8.58 -1.59
N ASN A 316 8.63 9.31 -2.46
CA ASN A 316 8.15 9.77 -3.77
C ASN A 316 6.75 10.42 -3.72
N ASN A 317 6.53 11.34 -2.77
CA ASN A 317 5.24 12.00 -2.54
C ASN A 317 4.09 11.04 -2.19
N SER A 318 4.38 9.84 -1.69
CA SER A 318 3.41 8.87 -1.20
C SER A 318 3.61 8.60 0.29
N VAL A 319 2.54 8.69 1.07
CA VAL A 319 2.51 8.34 2.49
C VAL A 319 2.29 6.85 2.64
N GLN A 320 3.12 6.22 3.47
CA GLN A 320 3.00 4.81 3.85
C GLN A 320 3.31 4.66 5.33
N PHE A 321 2.91 3.55 5.95
CA PHE A 321 3.45 3.20 7.25
C PHE A 321 4.97 3.03 7.18
N VAL A 322 5.69 3.46 8.21
CA VAL A 322 7.15 3.29 8.32
C VAL A 322 7.52 1.82 8.21
N HIS A 323 6.77 0.97 8.90
CA HIS A 323 6.98 -0.46 8.95
C HIS A 323 5.65 -1.21 9.06
N VAL A 324 5.60 -2.42 8.51
CA VAL A 324 4.43 -3.30 8.54
C VAL A 324 3.95 -3.63 9.95
N SER A 325 4.84 -3.68 10.95
CA SER A 325 4.45 -3.86 12.36
C SER A 325 3.50 -2.78 12.88
N VAL A 326 3.59 -1.54 12.35
CA VAL A 326 2.64 -0.47 12.70
C VAL A 326 1.26 -0.82 12.16
N LYS A 327 1.19 -1.26 10.90
CA LYS A 327 -0.06 -1.70 10.26
C LYS A 327 -0.64 -2.91 10.98
N ASP A 328 0.19 -3.90 11.31
CA ASP A 328 -0.20 -5.10 12.06
C ASP A 328 -0.78 -4.69 13.44
N MET A 329 -0.07 -3.86 14.21
CA MET A 329 -0.56 -3.37 15.52
C MET A 329 -1.90 -2.63 15.43
N LEU A 330 -2.11 -1.81 14.39
CA LEU A 330 -3.37 -1.09 14.17
C LEU A 330 -4.49 -1.97 13.58
N SER A 331 -4.18 -3.22 13.23
CA SER A 331 -5.12 -4.17 12.61
C SER A 331 -5.41 -5.41 13.46
N MET A 332 -4.55 -5.72 14.45
CA MET A 332 -4.70 -6.87 15.34
C MET A 332 -5.81 -6.67 16.38
N SER A 333 -6.31 -7.79 16.92
CA SER A 333 -7.27 -7.73 18.03
C SER A 333 -6.64 -7.07 19.26
N LEU A 334 -7.37 -6.13 19.86
CA LEU A 334 -6.95 -5.42 21.07
C LEU A 334 -6.62 -6.40 22.22
N ASP A 335 -7.27 -7.56 22.28
CA ASP A 335 -7.07 -8.57 23.32
C ASP A 335 -5.64 -9.12 23.39
N THR A 336 -4.85 -8.93 22.34
CA THR A 336 -3.45 -9.37 22.27
C THR A 336 -2.46 -8.43 22.96
N HIS A 337 -2.94 -7.25 23.40
CA HIS A 337 -2.10 -6.21 23.98
C HIS A 337 -2.33 -6.03 25.49
N SER A 338 -1.37 -5.39 26.17
CA SER A 338 -1.52 -5.02 27.58
C SER A 338 -2.70 -4.04 27.77
N PRO A 339 -3.37 -4.00 28.94
CA PRO A 339 -4.51 -3.10 29.18
C PRO A 339 -4.19 -1.62 28.91
N ARG A 340 -2.96 -1.19 29.20
CA ARG A 340 -2.50 0.17 28.90
C ARG A 340 -2.46 0.43 27.39
N ASN A 341 -1.90 -0.49 26.62
CA ASN A 341 -1.78 -0.35 25.17
C ASN A 341 -3.13 -0.43 24.50
N GLN A 342 -4.02 -1.30 24.99
CA GLN A 342 -5.40 -1.37 24.53
C GLN A 342 -6.10 -0.01 24.60
N SER A 343 -5.96 0.71 25.72
CA SER A 343 -6.55 2.04 25.89
C SER A 343 -6.00 3.06 24.88
N ILE A 344 -4.70 3.00 24.54
CA ILE A 344 -4.09 3.94 23.60
C ILE A 344 -4.47 3.60 22.17
N ILE A 345 -4.43 2.31 21.81
CA ILE A 345 -4.70 1.83 20.46
C ILE A 345 -6.18 1.99 20.12
N SER A 346 -7.09 1.71 21.06
CA SER A 346 -8.54 1.82 20.83
C SER A 346 -9.00 3.25 20.49
N GLU A 347 -8.29 4.26 21.00
CA GLU A 347 -8.55 5.66 20.68
C GLU A 347 -8.13 6.05 19.26
N LEU A 348 -7.27 5.26 18.61
CA LEU A 348 -6.65 5.57 17.32
C LEU A 348 -6.95 4.53 16.24
N THR A 349 -7.75 3.52 16.56
CA THR A 349 -8.15 2.45 15.65
C THR A 349 -9.66 2.34 15.55
N VAL A 350 -10.10 1.74 14.46
CA VAL A 350 -11.49 1.37 14.20
C VAL A 350 -11.53 -0.04 13.64
N SER A 351 -12.67 -0.71 13.82
CA SER A 351 -12.90 -2.00 13.15
C SER A 351 -12.80 -1.85 11.62
N ASN A 352 -12.60 -2.95 10.89
CA ASN A 352 -12.53 -2.88 9.43
C ASN A 352 -13.83 -2.30 8.85
N SER A 353 -15.00 -2.79 9.28
CA SER A 353 -16.30 -2.34 8.78
C SER A 353 -16.60 -0.88 9.11
N GLU A 354 -16.23 -0.41 10.31
CA GLU A 354 -16.34 1.01 10.68
C GLU A 354 -15.40 1.87 9.83
N GLY A 355 -14.17 1.40 9.60
CA GLY A 355 -13.23 2.07 8.70
C GLY A 355 -13.76 2.20 7.28
N GLN A 356 -14.38 1.16 6.73
CA GLN A 356 -15.04 1.20 5.41
C GLN A 356 -16.19 2.21 5.39
N SER A 357 -16.94 2.29 6.48
CA SER A 357 -18.02 3.28 6.64
C SER A 357 -17.48 4.72 6.66
N ILE A 358 -16.34 4.95 7.34
CA ILE A 358 -15.63 6.23 7.32
C ILE A 358 -15.17 6.57 5.91
N MET A 359 -14.55 5.62 5.21
CA MET A 359 -14.08 5.81 3.82
C MET A 359 -15.23 6.13 2.86
N LEU A 360 -16.38 5.47 2.99
CA LEU A 360 -17.59 5.79 2.23
C LEU A 360 -18.02 7.25 2.47
N ASN A 361 -18.11 7.68 3.73
CA ASN A 361 -18.48 9.05 4.06
C ASN A 361 -17.50 10.08 3.50
N ILE A 362 -16.18 9.80 3.57
CA ILE A 362 -15.14 10.65 2.95
C ILE A 362 -15.38 10.75 1.45
N CYS A 363 -15.67 9.65 0.76
CA CYS A 363 -15.92 9.65 -0.67
C CYS A 363 -17.16 10.49 -1.02
N LEU A 364 -18.27 10.29 -0.31
CA LEU A 364 -19.51 11.03 -0.54
C LEU A 364 -19.34 12.54 -0.32
N LYS A 365 -18.68 12.94 0.77
CA LYS A 365 -18.37 14.37 1.03
C LYS A 365 -17.44 14.96 -0.02
N THR A 366 -16.40 14.21 -0.42
CA THR A 366 -15.47 14.64 -1.48
C THR A 366 -16.22 14.90 -2.77
N MET A 367 -17.09 13.98 -3.18
CA MET A 367 -17.92 14.18 -4.36
C MET A 367 -18.92 15.32 -4.19
N HIS A 368 -19.47 15.55 -2.99
CA HIS A 368 -20.38 16.66 -2.72
C HIS A 368 -19.71 18.04 -2.92
N LEU A 369 -18.47 18.22 -2.44
CA LEU A 369 -17.70 19.47 -2.57
C LEU A 369 -17.33 19.82 -4.02
N GLU A 370 -17.42 18.83 -4.90
CA GLU A 370 -17.20 18.99 -6.33
C GLU A 370 -18.42 19.60 -7.03
N ARG A 371 -19.43 20.05 -6.26
CA ARG A 371 -20.63 20.76 -6.74
C ARG A 371 -20.25 21.85 -7.73
N ARG A 372 -20.80 21.73 -8.94
CA ARG A 372 -20.67 22.66 -10.07
C ARG A 372 -22.04 22.92 -10.64
N SER A 373 -22.13 23.89 -11.56
CA SER A 373 -23.31 24.02 -12.38
C SER A 373 -23.49 22.76 -13.25
N PRO A 374 -24.73 22.35 -13.55
CA PRO A 374 -25.01 21.21 -14.42
C PRO A 374 -24.32 21.32 -15.79
N GLU A 375 -24.25 22.54 -16.34
CA GLU A 375 -23.64 22.81 -17.64
C GLU A 375 -22.14 22.51 -17.62
N SER A 376 -21.44 22.96 -16.57
CA SER A 376 -20.02 22.68 -16.38
C SER A 376 -19.73 21.19 -16.26
N TRP A 377 -20.59 20.45 -15.54
CA TRP A 377 -20.47 19.00 -15.43
C TRP A 377 -20.71 18.29 -16.77
N LEU A 378 -21.74 18.68 -17.51
CA LEU A 378 -22.08 18.08 -18.80
C LEU A 378 -21.01 18.33 -19.86
N GLU A 379 -20.47 19.54 -19.92
CA GLU A 379 -19.34 19.89 -20.80
C GLU A 379 -18.13 19.00 -20.48
N THR A 380 -17.79 18.92 -19.20
CA THR A 380 -16.65 18.15 -18.70
C THR A 380 -16.80 16.65 -18.96
N TYR A 381 -17.99 16.10 -18.69
CA TYR A 381 -18.31 14.70 -18.97
C TYR A 381 -18.31 14.40 -20.49
N GLY A 382 -18.83 15.33 -21.30
CA GLY A 382 -18.82 15.25 -22.76
C GLY A 382 -17.39 15.20 -23.31
N ALA A 383 -16.51 16.10 -22.85
CA ALA A 383 -15.10 16.13 -23.23
C ALA A 383 -14.38 14.81 -22.88
N MET A 384 -14.60 14.29 -21.67
CA MET A 384 -14.01 13.01 -21.25
C MET A 384 -14.52 11.84 -22.11
N THR A 385 -15.83 11.80 -22.38
CA THR A 385 -16.45 10.74 -23.21
C THR A 385 -15.90 10.76 -24.63
N GLU A 386 -15.72 11.96 -25.20
CA GLU A 386 -15.16 12.17 -26.52
C GLU A 386 -13.68 11.77 -26.59
N ALA A 387 -12.88 12.15 -25.58
CA ALA A 387 -11.49 11.75 -25.47
C ALA A 387 -11.34 10.23 -25.36
N LEU A 388 -12.19 9.58 -24.56
CA LEU A 388 -12.24 8.11 -24.44
C LEU A 388 -12.64 7.45 -25.75
N ARG A 389 -13.63 8.00 -26.47
CA ARG A 389 -14.07 7.49 -27.77
C ARG A 389 -12.93 7.57 -28.79
N SER A 390 -12.29 8.73 -28.91
CA SER A 390 -11.15 8.95 -29.80
C SER A 390 -9.99 8.00 -29.47
N LEU A 391 -9.64 7.83 -28.20
CA LEU A 391 -8.62 6.87 -27.78
C LEU A 391 -8.98 5.44 -28.18
N ARG A 392 -10.23 5.01 -27.95
CA ARG A 392 -10.70 3.67 -28.34
C ARG A 392 -10.70 3.45 -29.86
N GLU A 393 -10.96 4.48 -30.66
CA GLU A 393 -10.87 4.41 -32.12
C GLU A 393 -9.43 4.17 -32.60
N THR A 394 -8.42 4.51 -31.81
CA THR A 394 -7.00 4.20 -32.13
C THR A 394 -6.61 2.74 -31.83
N PHE A 395 -7.46 1.98 -31.14
CA PHE A 395 -7.13 0.62 -30.75
C PHE A 395 -7.40 -0.36 -31.90
N SER A 396 -6.36 -1.04 -32.36
CA SER A 396 -6.49 -2.15 -33.31
C SER A 396 -6.87 -3.45 -32.57
N GLY A 397 -8.03 -4.03 -32.87
CA GLY A 397 -8.46 -5.34 -32.35
C GLY A 397 -9.82 -5.32 -31.64
N LEU A 398 -10.42 -6.49 -31.47
CA LEU A 398 -11.73 -6.67 -30.79
C LEU A 398 -11.63 -6.69 -29.26
N VAL A 399 -10.43 -6.86 -28.70
CA VAL A 399 -10.18 -7.00 -27.26
C VAL A 399 -9.11 -6.02 -26.82
N THR A 400 -9.43 -5.19 -25.83
CA THR A 400 -8.50 -4.21 -25.24
C THR A 400 -7.37 -4.93 -24.50
N ASN A 401 -6.12 -4.65 -24.87
CA ASN A 401 -4.95 -5.20 -24.18
C ASN A 401 -4.59 -4.40 -22.90
N HIS A 402 -3.64 -4.90 -22.10
CA HIS A 402 -3.27 -4.25 -20.83
C HIS A 402 -2.75 -2.83 -21.02
N GLU A 403 -1.89 -2.59 -22.03
CA GLU A 403 -1.35 -1.24 -22.32
C GLU A 403 -2.48 -0.26 -22.69
N GLN A 404 -3.44 -0.70 -23.49
CA GLN A 404 -4.61 0.08 -23.87
C GLN A 404 -5.51 0.37 -22.67
N LEU A 405 -5.69 -0.59 -21.74
CA LEU A 405 -6.40 -0.37 -20.48
C LEU A 405 -5.67 0.63 -19.57
N THR A 406 -4.34 0.55 -19.49
CA THR A 406 -3.51 1.52 -18.76
C THR A 406 -3.65 2.91 -19.36
N ARG A 407 -3.60 3.05 -20.69
CA ARG A 407 -3.82 4.33 -21.37
C ARG A 407 -5.22 4.90 -21.14
N ILE A 408 -6.25 4.05 -21.10
CA ILE A 408 -7.60 4.48 -20.71
C ILE A 408 -7.59 4.99 -19.27
N ASP A 409 -6.99 4.24 -18.35
CA ASP A 409 -6.97 4.59 -16.93
C ASP A 409 -6.22 5.91 -16.69
N GLU A 410 -5.05 6.08 -17.31
CA GLU A 410 -4.25 7.31 -17.30
C GLU A 410 -5.02 8.51 -17.86
N LEU A 411 -5.65 8.36 -19.02
CA LEU A 411 -6.42 9.43 -19.66
C LEU A 411 -7.60 9.86 -18.77
N THR A 412 -8.30 8.88 -18.19
CA THR A 412 -9.49 9.15 -17.37
C THR A 412 -9.08 9.78 -16.03
N ASN A 413 -8.00 9.31 -15.39
CA ASN A 413 -7.42 9.94 -14.20
C ASN A 413 -7.01 11.38 -14.49
N SER A 414 -6.25 11.60 -15.55
CA SER A 414 -5.78 12.94 -15.92
C SER A 414 -6.96 13.90 -16.16
N HIS A 415 -8.02 13.44 -16.83
CA HIS A 415 -9.24 14.24 -16.99
C HIS A 415 -9.90 14.54 -15.65
N VAL A 416 -10.14 13.54 -14.81
CA VAL A 416 -10.80 13.75 -13.51
C VAL A 416 -9.97 14.66 -12.60
N ASP A 417 -8.65 14.52 -12.60
CA ASP A 417 -7.75 15.36 -11.82
C ASP A 417 -7.75 16.81 -12.33
N SER A 418 -7.62 17.01 -13.65
CA SER A 418 -7.61 18.35 -14.26
C SER A 418 -8.91 19.13 -14.04
N MET A 419 -10.04 18.42 -13.97
CA MET A 419 -11.32 19.06 -13.68
C MET A 419 -11.54 19.25 -12.19
N SER A 420 -10.96 18.42 -11.31
CA SER A 420 -11.28 18.36 -9.87
C SER A 420 -10.98 19.67 -9.12
N LYS A 421 -11.86 20.05 -8.18
CA LYS A 421 -11.58 21.09 -7.19
C LYS A 421 -10.77 20.55 -6.02
N THR A 422 -10.87 19.25 -5.78
CA THR A 422 -10.20 18.50 -4.71
C THR A 422 -9.28 17.45 -5.32
N SER A 423 -8.09 17.29 -4.76
CA SER A 423 -7.11 16.28 -5.19
C SER A 423 -7.55 14.83 -4.97
N CYS A 424 -8.79 14.60 -4.52
CA CYS A 424 -9.31 13.34 -4.02
C CYS A 424 -10.50 12.80 -4.83
N LEU A 425 -11.01 13.56 -5.81
CA LEU A 425 -12.21 13.22 -6.56
C LEU A 425 -12.06 11.89 -7.32
N ALA A 426 -10.93 11.67 -8.01
CA ALA A 426 -10.69 10.45 -8.77
C ALA A 426 -10.83 9.20 -7.89
N TYR A 427 -10.18 9.20 -6.72
CA TYR A 427 -10.32 8.12 -5.76
C TYR A 427 -11.76 7.95 -5.28
N ALA A 428 -12.41 9.05 -4.87
CA ALA A 428 -13.76 9.02 -4.30
C ALA A 428 -14.76 8.41 -5.29
N VAL A 429 -14.71 8.84 -6.55
CA VAL A 429 -15.59 8.31 -7.60
C VAL A 429 -15.29 6.85 -7.88
N ARG A 430 -14.02 6.41 -7.89
CA ARG A 430 -13.66 5.00 -8.17
C ARG A 430 -14.07 4.04 -7.07
N ASN A 431 -13.88 4.45 -5.81
CA ASN A 431 -13.84 3.52 -4.68
C ASN A 431 -15.06 3.60 -3.74
N TRP A 432 -15.93 4.63 -3.84
CA TRP A 432 -17.08 4.77 -2.93
C TRP A 432 -17.96 3.52 -2.86
N PHE A 433 -18.21 2.87 -4.00
CA PHE A 433 -19.09 1.71 -4.03
C PHE A 433 -18.46 0.49 -3.37
N GLN A 434 -17.15 0.30 -3.51
CA GLN A 434 -16.44 -0.79 -2.83
C GLN A 434 -16.47 -0.58 -1.32
N HIS A 435 -16.24 0.65 -0.85
CA HIS A 435 -16.36 0.99 0.56
C HIS A 435 -17.78 0.76 1.11
N TYR A 436 -18.82 1.02 0.30
CA TYR A 436 -20.19 0.67 0.65
C TYR A 436 -20.41 -0.85 0.77
N LYS A 437 -19.92 -1.64 -0.19
CA LYS A 437 -20.05 -3.12 -0.15
C LYS A 437 -19.32 -3.74 1.04
N GLU A 438 -18.15 -3.20 1.39
CA GLU A 438 -17.30 -3.72 2.48
C GLU A 438 -17.70 -3.16 3.86
N ALA A 439 -18.51 -2.10 3.91
CA ALA A 439 -19.10 -1.61 5.14
C ALA A 439 -20.17 -2.57 5.68
N SER A 440 -20.41 -2.51 6.99
CA SER A 440 -21.53 -3.25 7.59
C SER A 440 -22.86 -2.74 7.01
N PRO A 441 -23.73 -3.61 6.47
CA PRO A 441 -25.03 -3.20 5.95
C PRO A 441 -25.81 -2.39 6.99
N SER A 442 -26.24 -1.19 6.61
CA SER A 442 -26.97 -0.29 7.50
C SER A 442 -27.96 0.55 6.71
N VAL A 443 -29.20 0.63 7.20
CA VAL A 443 -30.26 1.49 6.64
C VAL A 443 -29.80 2.94 6.58
N GLU A 444 -29.00 3.39 7.54
CA GLU A 444 -28.46 4.76 7.56
C GLU A 444 -27.54 5.02 6.38
N GLN A 445 -26.72 4.04 6.00
CA GLN A 445 -25.82 4.15 4.84
C GLN A 445 -26.59 4.13 3.53
N ASP A 446 -27.59 3.26 3.42
CA ASP A 446 -28.47 3.20 2.25
C ASP A 446 -29.17 4.54 2.03
N VAL A 447 -29.71 5.14 3.10
CA VAL A 447 -30.34 6.47 3.06
C VAL A 447 -29.34 7.55 2.63
N LYS A 448 -28.10 7.54 3.15
CA LYS A 448 -27.06 8.50 2.73
C LYS A 448 -26.77 8.42 1.23
N ILE A 449 -26.64 7.21 0.70
CA ILE A 449 -26.39 6.99 -0.73
C ILE A 449 -27.59 7.41 -1.57
N ILE A 450 -28.81 7.01 -1.17
CA ILE A 450 -30.05 7.41 -1.86
C ILE A 450 -30.17 8.92 -1.90
N ASN A 451 -29.95 9.60 -0.77
CA ASN A 451 -30.00 11.06 -0.69
C ASN A 451 -28.93 11.70 -1.58
N PHE A 452 -27.69 11.22 -1.54
CA PHE A 452 -26.62 11.74 -2.40
C PHE A 452 -26.94 11.55 -3.89
N LEU A 453 -27.34 10.35 -4.31
CA LEU A 453 -27.70 10.03 -5.69
C LEU A 453 -29.00 10.72 -6.14
N SER A 454 -29.83 11.17 -5.21
CA SER A 454 -30.99 12.02 -5.53
C SER A 454 -30.59 13.44 -5.92
N THR A 455 -29.33 13.84 -5.78
CA THR A 455 -28.83 15.15 -6.24
C THR A 455 -28.30 15.07 -7.67
N MET A 456 -28.34 16.18 -8.41
CA MET A 456 -27.76 16.25 -9.76
C MET A 456 -26.27 15.90 -9.75
N ASN A 457 -25.54 16.43 -8.77
CA ASN A 457 -24.12 16.17 -8.57
C ASN A 457 -23.84 14.67 -8.30
N GLY A 458 -24.66 14.03 -7.48
CA GLY A 458 -24.54 12.60 -7.20
C GLY A 458 -24.79 11.73 -8.43
N CYS A 459 -25.81 12.04 -9.25
CA CYS A 459 -26.03 11.34 -10.52
C CYS A 459 -24.85 11.48 -11.49
N LEU A 460 -24.25 12.67 -11.57
CA LEU A 460 -23.10 12.90 -12.47
C LEU A 460 -21.84 12.17 -11.97
N CYS A 461 -21.57 12.17 -10.67
CA CYS A 461 -20.50 11.37 -10.08
C CYS A 461 -20.73 9.86 -10.30
N TYR A 462 -21.98 9.40 -10.24
CA TYR A 462 -22.34 8.02 -10.56
C TYR A 462 -22.06 7.68 -12.04
N LEU A 463 -22.41 8.58 -12.97
CA LEU A 463 -22.10 8.40 -14.39
C LEU A 463 -20.58 8.36 -14.64
N LEU A 464 -19.81 9.20 -13.97
CA LEU A 464 -18.34 9.13 -14.00
C LEU A 464 -17.82 7.79 -13.49
N TRP A 465 -18.32 7.31 -12.34
CA TRP A 465 -17.96 5.99 -11.80
C TRP A 465 -18.26 4.86 -12.78
N TYR A 466 -19.39 4.93 -13.48
CA TYR A 466 -19.76 3.95 -14.50
C TYR A 466 -18.73 3.91 -15.65
N GLN A 467 -18.24 5.08 -16.08
CA GLN A 467 -17.26 5.21 -17.17
C GLN A 467 -15.82 4.86 -16.77
N LEU A 468 -15.44 5.15 -15.52
CA LEU A 468 -14.10 4.88 -15.01
C LEU A 468 -13.81 3.38 -15.00
N PRO A 469 -12.64 2.91 -15.46
CA PRO A 469 -12.26 1.52 -15.28
C PRO A 469 -12.29 1.19 -13.78
N THR A 470 -13.06 0.17 -13.39
CA THR A 470 -13.07 -0.28 -12.00
C THR A 470 -12.61 -1.72 -11.96
N LYS A 471 -11.92 -2.12 -10.87
CA LYS A 471 -11.52 -3.52 -10.67
C LYS A 471 -12.73 -4.49 -10.63
N ASP A 472 -13.95 -3.98 -10.46
CA ASP A 472 -15.19 -4.75 -10.31
C ASP A 472 -16.19 -4.53 -11.47
N ASP A 473 -15.71 -4.44 -12.72
CA ASP A 473 -16.58 -4.25 -13.90
C ASP A 473 -17.63 -5.38 -14.06
N GLY A 474 -17.40 -6.56 -13.48
CA GLY A 474 -18.41 -7.63 -13.34
C GLY A 474 -19.55 -7.32 -12.36
N GLY A 475 -19.28 -6.52 -11.33
CA GLY A 475 -20.24 -5.99 -10.36
C GLY A 475 -21.07 -4.82 -10.89
N LYS A 476 -20.52 -3.97 -11.77
CA LYS A 476 -21.27 -2.89 -12.45
C LYS A 476 -22.50 -3.42 -13.21
N CYS A 477 -22.41 -4.63 -13.76
CA CYS A 477 -23.51 -5.27 -14.49
C CYS A 477 -24.56 -5.94 -13.59
N ARG A 478 -24.30 -6.13 -12.29
CA ARG A 478 -25.15 -6.97 -11.41
C ARG A 478 -25.70 -6.29 -10.17
N THR A 479 -25.15 -5.15 -9.73
CA THR A 479 -25.28 -4.73 -8.32
C THR A 479 -26.01 -3.41 -8.06
N PHE A 480 -26.77 -2.86 -9.01
CA PHE A 480 -27.82 -1.90 -8.70
C PHE A 480 -29.01 -2.07 -9.66
N PRO A 481 -30.21 -2.40 -9.15
CA PRO A 481 -31.38 -2.63 -10.00
C PRO A 481 -31.79 -1.31 -10.66
N GLY A 482 -32.35 -1.40 -11.87
CA GLY A 482 -32.60 -0.31 -12.81
C GLY A 482 -33.38 0.92 -12.32
N ILE A 483 -33.80 1.00 -11.05
CA ILE A 483 -34.49 2.15 -10.43
C ILE A 483 -33.55 3.36 -10.25
N LEU A 484 -32.29 3.19 -9.84
CA LEU A 484 -31.35 4.32 -9.69
C LEU A 484 -30.81 4.79 -11.04
N LEU A 485 -30.60 3.86 -11.99
CA LEU A 485 -30.32 4.19 -13.38
C LEU A 485 -31.50 4.95 -14.00
N LEU A 486 -32.75 4.56 -13.70
CA LEU A 486 -33.96 5.27 -14.11
C LEU A 486 -34.00 6.68 -13.51
N ILE A 487 -33.74 6.85 -12.21
CA ILE A 487 -33.74 8.18 -11.55
C ILE A 487 -32.67 9.10 -12.14
N CYS A 488 -31.45 8.60 -12.37
CA CYS A 488 -30.39 9.41 -12.95
C CYS A 488 -30.57 9.66 -14.46
N HIS A 489 -31.08 8.68 -15.23
CA HIS A 489 -31.44 8.93 -16.63
C HIS A 489 -32.59 9.92 -16.76
N TRP A 490 -33.63 9.86 -15.91
CA TRP A 490 -34.77 10.77 -15.97
C TRP A 490 -34.38 12.22 -15.68
N ARG A 491 -33.43 12.46 -14.76
CA ARG A 491 -32.98 13.81 -14.40
C ARG A 491 -31.92 14.39 -15.33
N VAL A 492 -30.99 13.57 -15.82
CA VAL A 492 -29.89 14.04 -16.71
C VAL A 492 -30.34 14.14 -18.16
N LEU A 493 -31.24 13.27 -18.63
CA LEU A 493 -31.80 13.31 -19.99
C LEU A 493 -33.19 13.94 -20.06
N GLY A 494 -33.65 14.59 -19.00
CA GLY A 494 -34.93 15.28 -18.93
C GLY A 494 -35.02 16.46 -19.90
N ARG A 495 -35.28 16.13 -21.17
CA ARG A 495 -36.33 16.76 -21.96
C ARG A 495 -37.68 16.24 -21.50
#